data_AF-A0A7W5AKT9-F1
#
_entry.id   AF-A0A7W5AKT9-F1
#
_cell.length_a   1.000
_cell.length_b   1.000
_cell.length_c   1.000
_cell.angle_alpha   90.00
_cell.angle_beta   90.00
_cell.angle_gamma   90.00
#
_symmetry.space_group_name_H-M   'P 1'
#
loop_
_entity.id
_entity.type
_entity.pdbx_description
1 polymer ?
#
loop_
_entity_poly.entity_id
_entity_poly.type
_entity_poly.pdbx_seq_one_letter_code
_entity_poly.pdbx_strand_id
1 'polypeptide(L)'
;MRARMKKWAASAAVLVIATTTLVAARPGSGSAAATPGLQAYGIAQNGTRMLAFKTNTPEQNDWVRRITGLVGDTSVIGIDFRVQDNTLYAVGNQGGIYTIGIPSTIATKVSQLTETLYGTRFGVDFNPAADRLRVISDNGQNLRHNLGDHTTTADTTLTTPPATGPAKGVTAAAYTNNDLDATTNTTLFDINTTSDQVVIQSPANQGFLVATGNLGVDAAADAGFDIFSDLSNGKTVSSTAFAVLTPASGYQTLYTVDLLTGAASIVGEFPLDVSDIAVALDTTY
;
A
#
# COMPACT_ATOMS: atom_id res chain seq x y z
N MET A 1 -56.43 -8.15 -79.95
CA MET A 1 -57.28 -8.84 -78.94
C MET A 1 -56.73 -10.24 -78.68
N ARG A 2 -55.87 -10.41 -77.66
CA ARG A 2 -55.53 -11.71 -77.06
C ARG A 2 -55.24 -11.47 -75.57
N ALA A 3 -56.06 -12.08 -74.72
CA ALA A 3 -56.01 -11.98 -73.28
C ALA A 3 -54.75 -12.68 -72.73
N ARG A 4 -54.13 -12.11 -71.69
CA ARG A 4 -53.11 -12.81 -70.89
C ARG A 4 -53.48 -12.70 -69.40
N MET A 5 -53.73 -13.86 -68.83
CA MET A 5 -54.05 -14.12 -67.42
C MET A 5 -52.94 -13.61 -66.50
N LYS A 6 -53.32 -12.89 -65.44
CA LYS A 6 -52.46 -12.57 -64.30
C LYS A 6 -52.35 -13.81 -63.41
N LYS A 7 -51.15 -14.35 -63.24
CA LYS A 7 -50.82 -15.30 -62.16
C LYS A 7 -50.17 -14.51 -61.03
N TRP A 8 -50.77 -14.56 -59.86
CA TRP A 8 -50.18 -14.08 -58.61
C TRP A 8 -49.20 -15.15 -58.12
N ALA A 9 -47.97 -14.74 -57.80
CA ALA A 9 -47.02 -15.55 -57.05
C ALA A 9 -46.75 -14.83 -55.73
N ALA A 10 -47.14 -15.48 -54.63
CA ALA A 10 -46.82 -15.04 -53.28
C ALA A 10 -45.34 -15.35 -53.00
N SER A 11 -44.55 -14.32 -52.73
CA SER A 11 -43.19 -14.49 -52.21
C SER A 11 -43.28 -14.76 -50.70
N ALA A 12 -43.06 -16.01 -50.30
CA ALA A 12 -42.84 -16.37 -48.91
C ALA A 12 -41.43 -15.90 -48.50
N ALA A 13 -41.36 -14.96 -47.55
CA ALA A 13 -40.12 -14.59 -46.90
C ALA A 13 -39.66 -15.75 -46.01
N VAL A 14 -38.53 -16.37 -46.34
CA VAL A 14 -37.84 -17.32 -45.45
C VAL A 14 -37.11 -16.50 -44.39
N LEU A 15 -37.65 -16.45 -43.18
CA LEU A 15 -36.96 -15.95 -42.00
C LEU A 15 -35.96 -17.01 -41.56
N VAL A 16 -34.67 -16.82 -41.90
CA VAL A 16 -33.58 -17.61 -41.32
C VAL A 16 -33.36 -17.10 -39.90
N ILE A 17 -33.89 -17.82 -38.91
CA ILE A 17 -33.52 -17.63 -37.51
C ILE A 17 -32.17 -18.31 -37.33
N ALA A 18 -31.09 -17.54 -37.41
CA ALA A 18 -29.80 -17.99 -36.93
C ALA A 18 -29.85 -18.00 -35.39
N THR A 19 -30.01 -19.19 -34.80
CA THR A 19 -29.78 -19.38 -33.37
C THR A 19 -28.28 -19.29 -33.12
N THR A 20 -27.78 -18.09 -32.84
CA THR A 20 -26.47 -17.91 -32.22
C THR A 20 -26.52 -18.50 -30.82
N THR A 21 -26.00 -19.71 -30.66
CA THR A 21 -25.64 -20.21 -29.34
C THR A 21 -24.50 -19.31 -28.82
N LEU A 22 -24.82 -18.40 -27.90
CA LEU A 22 -23.79 -17.83 -27.04
C LEU A 22 -23.21 -18.99 -26.23
N VAL A 23 -22.04 -19.47 -26.63
CA VAL A 23 -21.14 -20.15 -25.70
C VAL A 23 -20.71 -19.07 -24.73
N ALA A 24 -21.36 -19.02 -23.57
CA ALA A 24 -20.84 -18.25 -22.45
C ALA A 24 -19.45 -18.80 -22.17
N ALA A 25 -18.42 -18.07 -22.61
CA ALA A 25 -17.06 -18.32 -22.19
C ALA A 25 -17.07 -18.18 -20.67
N ARG A 26 -17.03 -19.32 -19.98
CA ARG A 26 -16.78 -19.37 -18.54
C ARG A 26 -15.49 -18.58 -18.35
N PRO A 27 -15.46 -17.50 -17.55
CA PRO A 27 -14.21 -16.82 -17.26
C PRO A 27 -13.26 -17.91 -16.76
N GLY A 28 -12.14 -18.07 -17.47
CA GLY A 28 -11.11 -18.98 -17.05
C GLY A 28 -10.81 -18.63 -15.60
N SER A 29 -10.91 -19.62 -14.72
CA SER A 29 -10.30 -19.55 -13.40
C SER A 29 -8.80 -19.45 -13.63
N GLY A 30 -8.33 -18.24 -13.94
CA GLY A 30 -6.93 -17.90 -13.77
C GLY A 30 -6.63 -18.26 -12.32
N SER A 31 -5.71 -19.20 -12.12
CA SER A 31 -5.17 -19.42 -10.79
C SER A 31 -4.57 -18.08 -10.39
N ALA A 32 -5.23 -17.35 -9.48
CA ALA A 32 -4.58 -16.24 -8.80
C ALA A 32 -3.27 -16.81 -8.25
N ALA A 33 -2.15 -16.17 -8.58
CA ALA A 33 -0.87 -16.58 -8.02
C ALA A 33 -1.02 -16.59 -6.50
N ALA A 34 -0.57 -17.66 -5.85
CA ALA A 34 -0.64 -17.74 -4.40
C ALA A 34 0.16 -16.58 -3.80
N THR A 35 -0.39 -15.91 -2.80
CA THR A 35 0.32 -14.86 -2.07
C THR A 35 1.64 -15.43 -1.54
N PRO A 36 2.79 -14.76 -1.77
CA PRO A 36 4.07 -15.25 -1.29
C PRO A 36 4.10 -15.24 0.25
N GLY A 37 4.83 -16.18 0.85
CA GLY A 37 4.98 -16.32 2.30
C GLY A 37 6.20 -15.57 2.85
N LEU A 38 6.20 -14.24 2.69
CA LEU A 38 7.29 -13.36 3.10
C LEU A 38 7.24 -13.10 4.60
N GLN A 39 8.39 -12.87 5.22
CA GLN A 39 8.41 -12.40 6.61
C GLN A 39 7.92 -10.95 6.65
N ALA A 40 6.92 -10.66 7.46
CA ALA A 40 6.45 -9.30 7.69
C ALA A 40 6.30 -9.02 9.18
N TYR A 41 6.18 -7.74 9.48
CA TYR A 41 5.99 -7.19 10.80
C TYR A 41 4.88 -6.16 10.76
N GLY A 42 4.18 -6.00 11.88
CA GLY A 42 3.13 -4.99 11.98
C GLY A 42 3.13 -4.29 13.32
N ILE A 43 2.47 -3.14 13.34
CA ILE A 43 2.22 -2.37 14.56
C ILE A 43 0.80 -2.63 15.03
N ALA A 44 0.64 -2.89 16.33
CA ALA A 44 -0.61 -3.32 16.94
C ALA A 44 -0.89 -2.61 18.26
N GLN A 45 -2.14 -2.72 18.73
CA GLN A 45 -2.61 -2.15 19.98
C GLN A 45 -2.30 -0.66 20.08
N ASN A 46 -2.75 0.10 19.09
CA ASN A 46 -2.53 1.55 18.97
C ASN A 46 -1.05 1.95 19.12
N GLY A 47 -0.14 1.21 18.48
CA GLY A 47 1.28 1.56 18.47
C GLY A 47 2.10 1.10 19.68
N THR A 48 1.52 0.29 20.58
CA THR A 48 2.22 -0.16 21.80
C THR A 48 2.81 -1.56 21.68
N ARG A 49 2.41 -2.31 20.65
CA ARG A 49 2.91 -3.64 20.35
C ARG A 49 3.36 -3.76 18.91
N MET A 50 4.18 -4.76 18.68
CA MET A 50 4.60 -5.20 17.37
C MET A 50 4.34 -6.70 17.25
N LEU A 51 4.06 -7.15 16.04
CA LEU A 51 3.90 -8.56 15.70
C LEU A 51 4.83 -8.94 14.55
N ALA A 52 5.09 -10.24 14.41
CA ALA A 52 5.65 -10.83 13.20
C ALA A 52 4.72 -11.92 12.68
N PHE A 53 4.67 -12.08 11.37
CA PHE A 53 3.83 -13.05 10.68
C PHE A 53 4.36 -13.34 9.27
N LYS A 54 3.76 -14.32 8.59
CA LYS A 54 3.98 -14.55 7.16
C LYS A 54 2.87 -13.91 6.34
N THR A 55 3.22 -13.22 5.25
CA THR A 55 2.25 -12.49 4.40
C THR A 55 1.19 -13.38 3.77
N ASN A 56 1.35 -14.70 3.74
CA ASN A 56 0.34 -15.65 3.24
C ASN A 56 -0.51 -16.30 4.35
N THR A 57 -0.20 -16.06 5.62
CA THR A 57 -0.95 -16.55 6.78
C THR A 57 -1.02 -15.47 7.87
N PRO A 58 -1.60 -14.28 7.59
CA PRO A 58 -1.67 -13.17 8.56
C PRO A 58 -2.45 -13.51 9.83
N GLU A 59 -3.32 -14.52 9.78
CA GLU A 59 -4.07 -15.04 10.93
C GLU A 59 -3.18 -15.79 11.93
N GLN A 60 -1.95 -16.15 11.55
CA GLN A 60 -0.95 -16.83 12.37
C GLN A 60 0.23 -15.90 12.66
N ASN A 61 0.30 -15.37 13.87
CA ASN A 61 1.40 -14.49 14.28
C ASN A 61 2.50 -15.30 14.97
N ASP A 62 3.74 -15.15 14.49
CA ASP A 62 4.94 -15.79 15.06
C ASP A 62 5.16 -15.34 16.50
N TRP A 63 4.90 -14.07 16.77
CA TRP A 63 4.88 -13.47 18.10
C TRP A 63 4.15 -12.13 18.09
N VAL A 64 3.70 -11.71 19.28
CA VAL A 64 3.17 -10.37 19.55
C VAL A 64 3.82 -9.85 20.83
N ARG A 65 4.59 -8.76 20.75
CA ARG A 65 5.44 -8.27 21.84
C ARG A 65 5.24 -6.77 22.07
N ARG A 66 5.47 -6.34 23.32
CA ARG A 66 5.39 -4.93 23.69
C ARG A 66 6.60 -4.17 23.17
N ILE A 67 6.39 -3.02 22.57
CA ILE A 67 7.47 -2.11 22.20
C ILE A 67 7.96 -1.41 23.49
N THR A 68 9.27 -1.46 23.73
CA THR A 68 9.92 -0.83 24.90
C THR A 68 11.09 0.05 24.44
N GLY A 69 11.61 0.93 25.30
CA GLY A 69 12.75 1.79 24.95
C GLY A 69 12.40 3.10 24.22
N LEU A 70 11.10 3.41 24.03
CA LEU A 70 10.66 4.73 23.56
C LEU A 70 11.05 5.82 24.57
N VAL A 71 11.55 6.96 24.08
CA VAL A 71 12.01 8.10 24.89
C VAL A 71 11.33 9.38 24.40
N GLY A 72 10.33 9.85 25.16
CA GLY A 72 9.50 11.00 24.83
C GLY A 72 8.25 10.62 24.02
N ASP A 73 8.30 9.52 23.29
CA ASP A 73 7.17 8.92 22.58
C ASP A 73 6.47 7.86 23.46
N THR A 74 5.18 7.64 23.25
CA THR A 74 4.37 6.64 23.99
C THR A 74 3.87 5.51 23.10
N SER A 75 3.85 5.72 21.78
CA SER A 75 3.42 4.76 20.77
C SER A 75 4.19 4.96 19.47
N VAL A 76 4.29 3.90 18.68
CA VAL A 76 4.79 3.92 17.30
C VAL A 76 3.64 4.23 16.35
N ILE A 77 3.87 5.11 15.38
CA ILE A 77 2.88 5.50 14.36
C ILE A 77 3.13 4.83 13.01
N GLY A 78 4.35 4.36 12.75
CA GLY A 78 4.67 3.57 11.56
C GLY A 78 6.08 3.01 11.59
N ILE A 79 6.34 2.01 10.73
CA ILE A 79 7.59 1.27 10.61
C ILE A 79 7.94 1.01 9.16
N ASP A 80 9.23 0.92 8.86
CA ASP A 80 9.72 0.44 7.56
C ASP A 80 11.19 0.00 7.65
N PHE A 81 11.61 -0.87 6.73
CA PHE A 81 13.01 -1.25 6.55
C PHE A 81 13.78 -0.23 5.73
N ARG A 82 14.90 0.25 6.28
CA ARG A 82 15.84 1.06 5.51
C ARG A 82 16.74 0.17 4.66
N VAL A 83 16.62 0.26 3.34
CA VAL A 83 17.37 -0.58 2.37
C VAL A 83 18.89 -0.45 2.51
N GLN A 84 19.40 0.70 2.92
CA GLN A 84 20.83 0.98 3.05
C GLN A 84 21.53 0.14 4.14
N ASP A 85 20.80 -0.30 5.16
CA ASP A 85 21.38 -1.03 6.30
C ASP A 85 20.54 -2.24 6.74
N ASN A 86 19.44 -2.54 6.04
CA ASN A 86 18.52 -3.63 6.33
C ASN A 86 17.99 -3.62 7.77
N THR A 87 17.88 -2.43 8.37
CA THR A 87 17.38 -2.25 9.73
C THR A 87 15.93 -1.82 9.70
N LEU A 88 15.12 -2.39 10.61
CA LEU A 88 13.75 -1.92 10.83
C LEU A 88 13.77 -0.65 11.66
N TYR A 89 13.16 0.40 11.11
CA TYR A 89 12.96 1.67 11.78
C TYR A 89 11.51 1.86 12.19
N ALA A 90 11.30 2.73 13.17
CA ALA A 90 10.00 3.15 13.63
C ALA A 90 9.97 4.67 13.84
N VAL A 91 8.81 5.27 13.62
CA VAL A 91 8.51 6.66 14.03
C VAL A 91 7.55 6.62 15.22
N GLY A 92 7.85 7.38 16.26
CA GLY A 92 6.99 7.55 17.42
C GLY A 92 6.00 8.71 17.29
N ASN A 93 4.98 8.72 18.14
CA ASN A 93 3.89 9.71 18.12
C ASN A 93 4.28 11.15 18.54
N GLN A 94 5.52 11.37 18.95
CA GLN A 94 6.14 12.68 19.16
C GLN A 94 7.31 12.92 18.17
N GLY A 95 7.38 12.13 17.10
CA GLY A 95 8.37 12.25 16.04
C GLY A 95 9.75 11.68 16.38
N GLY A 96 9.91 10.93 17.46
CA GLY A 96 11.15 10.19 17.68
C GLY A 96 11.35 9.14 16.59
N ILE A 97 12.57 9.00 16.09
CA ILE A 97 12.92 7.96 15.10
C ILE A 97 13.80 6.93 15.80
N TYR A 98 13.44 5.67 15.63
CA TYR A 98 14.01 4.55 16.36
C TYR A 98 14.45 3.45 15.41
N THR A 99 15.53 2.75 15.74
CA THR A 99 15.74 1.38 15.24
C THR A 99 15.06 0.39 16.18
N ILE A 100 14.47 -0.67 15.66
CA ILE A 100 13.81 -1.72 16.45
C ILE A 100 14.59 -3.04 16.37
N GLY A 101 14.97 -3.60 17.52
CA GLY A 101 15.62 -4.90 17.57
C GLY A 101 14.64 -6.06 17.40
N ILE A 102 14.86 -6.95 16.44
CA ILE A 102 14.01 -8.12 16.16
C ILE A 102 14.66 -9.40 16.73
N PRO A 103 13.96 -10.25 17.51
CA PRO A 103 12.56 -10.19 17.92
C PRO A 103 12.33 -9.48 19.27
N SER A 104 13.32 -8.75 19.79
CA SER A 104 13.26 -8.16 21.14
C SER A 104 12.22 -7.04 21.32
N THR A 105 11.84 -6.38 20.22
CA THR A 105 10.99 -5.18 20.16
C THR A 105 11.47 -4.03 21.05
N ILE A 106 12.78 -3.96 21.29
CA ILE A 106 13.44 -2.84 21.97
C ILE A 106 13.72 -1.75 20.92
N ALA A 107 13.12 -0.59 21.13
CA ALA A 107 13.35 0.62 20.36
C ALA A 107 14.55 1.38 20.91
N THR A 108 15.47 1.78 20.03
CA THR A 108 16.61 2.64 20.36
C THR A 108 16.48 3.94 19.57
N LYS A 109 16.36 5.08 20.27
CA LYS A 109 16.19 6.38 19.60
C LYS A 109 17.49 6.75 18.88
N VAL A 110 17.39 7.03 17.58
CA VAL A 110 18.53 7.36 16.72
C VAL A 110 18.40 8.72 16.05
N SER A 111 17.19 9.26 15.97
CA SER A 111 16.95 10.62 15.46
C SER A 111 15.64 11.18 16.01
N GLN A 112 15.30 12.40 15.59
CA GLN A 112 14.09 13.12 15.96
C GLN A 112 13.63 13.96 14.77
N LEU A 113 12.34 13.92 14.45
CA LEU A 113 11.75 14.85 13.50
C LEU A 113 11.87 16.29 14.05
N THR A 114 12.36 17.20 13.22
CA THR A 114 12.46 18.63 13.56
C THR A 114 11.15 19.40 13.27
N GLU A 115 10.20 18.75 12.61
CA GLU A 115 8.85 19.24 12.35
C GLU A 115 7.85 18.48 13.21
N THR A 116 6.88 19.20 13.79
CA THR A 116 5.82 18.58 14.59
C THR A 116 4.88 17.77 13.70
N LEU A 117 4.51 16.57 14.14
CA LEU A 117 3.50 15.76 13.47
C LEU A 117 2.13 16.47 13.47
N TYR A 118 1.48 16.49 12.32
CA TYR A 118 0.20 17.16 12.10
C TYR A 118 -0.79 16.21 11.43
N GLY A 119 -1.66 15.62 12.25
CA GLY A 119 -2.60 14.59 11.81
C GLY A 119 -2.88 13.60 12.94
N THR A 120 -3.64 12.55 12.63
CA THR A 120 -3.94 11.46 13.56
C THR A 120 -3.61 10.08 13.00
N ARG A 121 -3.43 9.94 11.68
CA ARG A 121 -2.91 8.75 11.01
C ARG A 121 -1.76 9.12 10.10
N PHE A 122 -0.79 8.23 9.97
CA PHE A 122 0.47 8.51 9.30
C PHE A 122 0.92 7.32 8.48
N GLY A 123 1.45 7.60 7.29
CA GLY A 123 2.24 6.64 6.51
C GLY A 123 3.73 6.94 6.69
N VAL A 124 4.55 5.91 6.82
CA VAL A 124 5.99 5.99 7.08
C VAL A 124 6.71 5.02 6.17
N ASP A 125 7.67 5.48 5.37
CA ASP A 125 8.38 4.62 4.43
C ASP A 125 9.72 5.22 4.00
N PHE A 126 10.74 4.39 3.73
CA PHE A 126 12.01 4.83 3.18
C PHE A 126 11.97 4.88 1.67
N ASN A 127 12.42 6.00 1.10
CA ASN A 127 12.81 6.02 -0.29
C ASN A 127 14.21 5.39 -0.44
N PRO A 128 14.37 4.23 -1.09
CA PRO A 128 15.66 3.58 -1.24
C PRO A 128 16.65 4.36 -2.12
N ALA A 129 16.17 5.03 -3.18
CA ALA A 129 17.05 5.80 -4.06
C ALA A 129 17.54 7.11 -3.43
N ALA A 130 16.69 7.78 -2.65
CA ALA A 130 17.00 9.05 -2.01
C ALA A 130 17.63 8.89 -0.63
N ASP A 131 17.52 7.70 -0.02
CA ASP A 131 17.88 7.43 1.38
C ASP A 131 17.21 8.42 2.33
N ARG A 132 15.88 8.54 2.23
CA ARG A 132 15.09 9.47 3.05
C ARG A 132 13.84 8.80 3.58
N LEU A 133 13.56 9.06 4.85
CA LEU A 133 12.32 8.63 5.50
C LEU A 133 11.20 9.61 5.15
N ARG A 134 10.15 9.13 4.48
CA ARG A 134 8.91 9.87 4.23
C ARG A 134 7.98 9.68 5.42
N VAL A 135 7.33 10.75 5.85
CA VAL A 135 6.22 10.70 6.80
C VAL A 135 5.08 11.56 6.25
N ILE A 136 3.94 10.94 5.96
CA ILE A 136 2.73 11.65 5.51
C ILE A 136 1.61 11.53 6.53
N SER A 137 0.49 12.25 6.36
CA SER A 137 -0.67 12.11 7.25
C SER A 137 -2.02 12.29 6.59
N ASP A 138 -3.05 11.84 7.31
CA ASP A 138 -4.47 12.07 7.05
C ASP A 138 -4.87 13.54 6.90
N ASN A 139 -4.00 14.46 7.30
CA ASN A 139 -4.24 15.90 7.26
C ASN A 139 -3.43 16.61 6.17
N GLY A 140 -2.77 15.85 5.30
CA GLY A 140 -2.01 16.34 4.15
C GLY A 140 -0.57 16.73 4.46
N GLN A 141 -0.07 16.44 5.65
CA GLN A 141 1.34 16.64 5.97
C GLN A 141 2.22 15.77 5.07
N ASN A 142 3.37 16.31 4.66
CA ASN A 142 4.31 15.67 3.76
C ASN A 142 5.74 15.99 4.22
N LEU A 143 6.34 15.13 5.03
CA LEU A 143 7.67 15.31 5.59
C LEU A 143 8.67 14.37 4.95
N ARG A 144 9.92 14.82 4.86
CA ARG A 144 11.04 13.97 4.45
C ARG A 144 12.21 14.21 5.39
N HIS A 145 12.61 13.16 6.11
CA HIS A 145 13.71 13.21 7.08
C HIS A 145 14.98 12.58 6.51
N ASN A 146 16.11 13.22 6.80
CA ASN A 146 17.44 12.75 6.47
C ASN A 146 18.14 12.25 7.73
N LEU A 147 18.39 10.95 7.81
CA LEU A 147 19.12 10.36 8.94
C LEU A 147 20.60 10.75 8.98
N GLY A 148 21.20 11.12 7.84
CA GLY A 148 22.63 11.46 7.77
C GLY A 148 22.98 12.81 8.40
N ASP A 149 22.03 13.75 8.45
CA ASP A 149 22.22 15.08 9.06
C ASP A 149 21.17 15.41 10.12
N HIS A 150 20.24 14.49 10.40
CA HIS A 150 19.16 14.63 11.39
C HIS A 150 18.22 15.82 11.14
N THR A 151 17.96 16.15 9.88
CA THR A 151 17.03 17.23 9.51
C THR A 151 15.73 16.72 8.90
N THR A 152 14.61 17.37 9.20
CA THR A 152 13.33 17.15 8.52
C THR A 152 13.02 18.31 7.60
N THR A 153 12.70 18.01 6.35
CA THR A 153 12.12 18.96 5.40
C THR A 153 10.61 18.80 5.38
N ALA A 154 9.86 19.87 5.60
CA ALA A 154 8.45 19.93 5.26
C ALA A 154 8.30 20.23 3.76
N ASP A 155 7.95 19.21 2.98
CA ASP A 155 7.64 19.34 1.56
C ASP A 155 6.25 19.99 1.38
N THR A 156 5.86 20.24 0.13
CA THR A 156 4.55 20.80 -0.17
C THR A 156 3.44 19.88 0.35
N THR A 157 2.41 20.47 0.98
CA THR A 157 1.23 19.76 1.48
C THR A 157 0.62 18.89 0.40
N LEU A 158 0.16 17.69 0.79
CA LEU A 158 -0.51 16.78 -0.13
C LEU A 158 -1.80 17.41 -0.67
N THR A 159 -2.03 17.31 -1.97
CA THR A 159 -3.20 17.85 -2.68
C THR A 159 -3.64 16.91 -3.79
N THR A 160 -4.92 16.98 -4.15
CA THR A 160 -5.48 16.23 -5.29
C THR A 160 -6.02 17.21 -6.33
N PRO A 161 -5.16 17.85 -7.15
CA PRO A 161 -5.61 18.79 -8.16
C PRO A 161 -6.69 18.18 -9.06
N PRO A 162 -7.73 18.94 -9.45
CA PRO A 162 -7.89 20.38 -9.26
C PRO A 162 -8.54 20.79 -7.92
N ALA A 163 -8.75 19.85 -6.98
CA ALA A 163 -9.33 20.19 -5.68
C ALA A 163 -8.44 21.19 -4.93
N THR A 164 -9.07 22.14 -4.27
CA THR A 164 -8.38 23.19 -3.51
C THR A 164 -8.21 22.78 -2.05
N GLY A 165 -7.01 22.97 -1.52
CA GLY A 165 -6.67 22.67 -0.12
C GLY A 165 -6.02 21.31 0.08
N PRO A 166 -5.64 20.98 1.32
CA PRO A 166 -4.95 19.74 1.65
C PRO A 166 -5.83 18.52 1.37
N ALA A 167 -5.24 17.48 0.77
CA ALA A 167 -5.82 16.16 0.72
C ALA A 167 -6.10 15.65 2.15
N LYS A 168 -7.18 14.90 2.30
CA LYS A 168 -7.58 14.25 3.56
C LYS A 168 -7.53 12.74 3.40
N GLY A 169 -7.26 12.06 4.50
CA GLY A 169 -7.33 10.59 4.56
C GLY A 169 -6.20 9.86 3.84
N VAL A 170 -5.07 10.52 3.55
CA VAL A 170 -3.89 9.83 3.02
C VAL A 170 -3.11 9.23 4.19
N THR A 171 -3.30 7.95 4.46
CA THR A 171 -2.93 7.36 5.76
C THR A 171 -1.86 6.30 5.71
N ALA A 172 -1.46 5.84 4.52
CA ALA A 172 -0.35 4.92 4.33
C ALA A 172 0.42 5.26 3.06
N ALA A 173 1.72 4.95 3.01
CA ALA A 173 2.62 5.27 1.91
C ALA A 173 3.65 4.16 1.75
N ALA A 174 4.07 3.87 0.51
CA ALA A 174 5.12 2.91 0.21
C ALA A 174 5.83 3.25 -1.10
N TYR A 175 7.17 3.17 -1.11
CA TYR A 175 7.99 3.31 -2.29
C TYR A 175 8.19 1.95 -2.99
N THR A 176 8.18 1.98 -4.32
CA THR A 176 8.61 0.82 -5.12
C THR A 176 10.14 0.68 -5.15
N ASN A 177 10.60 -0.51 -5.53
CA ASN A 177 11.99 -0.81 -5.88
C ASN A 177 12.96 -0.66 -4.69
N ASN A 178 12.74 -1.50 -3.69
CA ASN A 178 13.57 -1.61 -2.48
C ASN A 178 14.92 -2.29 -2.79
N ASP A 179 15.73 -1.62 -3.62
CA ASP A 179 17.08 -2.00 -4.01
C ASP A 179 18.07 -0.83 -3.93
N LEU A 180 19.36 -1.10 -4.17
CA LEU A 180 20.43 -0.08 -4.19
C LEU A 180 21.03 0.11 -5.60
N ASP A 181 20.35 -0.38 -6.65
CA ASP A 181 20.84 -0.24 -8.02
C ASP A 181 20.63 1.21 -8.49
N ALA A 182 21.71 1.90 -8.83
CA ALA A 182 21.68 3.31 -9.26
C ALA A 182 20.90 3.56 -10.57
N THR A 183 20.53 2.51 -11.29
CA THR A 183 19.70 2.57 -12.51
C THR A 183 18.21 2.40 -12.22
N THR A 184 17.85 2.04 -10.99
CA THR A 184 16.46 1.90 -10.56
C THR A 184 16.00 3.17 -9.85
N ASN A 185 14.82 3.68 -10.23
CA ASN A 185 14.19 4.82 -9.56
C ASN A 185 12.97 4.34 -8.77
N THR A 186 12.52 5.13 -7.82
CA THR A 186 11.36 4.80 -6.96
C THR A 186 10.10 5.54 -7.40
N THR A 187 8.94 4.92 -7.27
CA THR A 187 7.64 5.61 -7.33
C THR A 187 6.99 5.55 -5.95
N LEU A 188 6.44 6.66 -5.48
CA LEU A 188 5.66 6.71 -4.22
C LEU A 188 4.19 6.43 -4.51
N PHE A 189 3.64 5.44 -3.83
CA PHE A 189 2.21 5.16 -3.80
C PHE A 189 1.68 5.36 -2.39
N ASP A 190 0.48 5.92 -2.29
CA ASP A 190 -0.22 6.10 -1.03
C ASP A 190 -1.59 5.45 -1.07
N ILE A 191 -2.16 5.23 0.11
CA ILE A 191 -3.56 4.86 0.29
C ILE A 191 -4.32 6.07 0.82
N ASN A 192 -5.34 6.50 0.08
CA ASN A 192 -6.33 7.45 0.54
C ASN A 192 -7.58 6.70 1.03
N THR A 193 -7.76 6.61 2.35
CA THR A 193 -8.90 5.94 3.00
C THR A 193 -10.18 6.79 3.00
N THR A 194 -10.11 8.08 2.67
CA THR A 194 -11.33 8.90 2.50
C THR A 194 -11.95 8.72 1.12
N SER A 195 -11.12 8.48 0.10
CA SER A 195 -11.60 8.23 -1.27
C SER A 195 -11.54 6.77 -1.70
N ASP A 196 -11.12 5.87 -0.80
CA ASP A 196 -10.91 4.44 -1.06
C ASP A 196 -10.06 4.16 -2.30
N GLN A 197 -8.90 4.81 -2.38
CA GLN A 197 -8.06 4.79 -3.57
C GLN A 197 -6.59 4.55 -3.27
N VAL A 198 -5.94 3.85 -4.19
CA VAL A 198 -4.50 3.97 -4.37
C VAL A 198 -4.23 5.23 -5.18
N VAL A 199 -3.25 6.02 -4.74
CA VAL A 199 -2.81 7.23 -5.40
C VAL A 199 -1.30 7.20 -5.60
N ILE A 200 -0.82 7.80 -6.68
CA ILE A 200 0.60 8.08 -6.90
C ILE A 200 0.90 9.49 -6.41
N GLN A 201 1.96 9.66 -5.62
CA GLN A 201 2.46 10.97 -5.22
C GLN A 201 3.58 11.42 -6.17
N SER A 202 3.24 12.19 -7.21
CA SER A 202 4.19 12.59 -8.26
C SER A 202 3.98 14.03 -8.78
N PRO A 203 5.00 14.91 -8.66
CA PRO A 203 6.25 14.71 -7.94
C PRO A 203 6.04 14.63 -6.41
N ALA A 204 6.75 13.72 -5.74
CA ALA A 204 6.57 13.49 -4.30
C ALA A 204 6.73 14.77 -3.46
N ASN A 205 7.76 15.58 -3.72
CA ASN A 205 8.02 16.79 -2.93
C ASN A 205 7.05 17.96 -3.24
N GLN A 206 6.29 17.85 -4.34
CA GLN A 206 5.19 18.78 -4.67
C GLN A 206 3.85 18.33 -4.07
N GLY A 207 3.78 17.13 -3.50
CA GLY A 207 2.58 16.63 -2.81
C GLY A 207 1.39 16.39 -3.73
N PHE A 208 1.59 16.26 -5.04
CA PHE A 208 0.48 16.01 -5.98
C PHE A 208 0.10 14.53 -5.97
N LEU A 209 -1.17 14.26 -5.70
CA LEU A 209 -1.75 12.93 -5.69
C LEU A 209 -2.57 12.71 -6.96
N VAL A 210 -2.32 11.57 -7.61
CA VAL A 210 -3.05 11.13 -8.80
C VAL A 210 -3.59 9.72 -8.54
N ALA A 211 -4.91 9.55 -8.56
CA ALA A 211 -5.53 8.24 -8.34
C ALA A 211 -5.15 7.26 -9.46
N THR A 212 -4.80 6.03 -9.06
CA THR A 212 -4.61 4.90 -9.99
C THR A 212 -5.88 4.07 -10.10
N GLY A 213 -6.59 3.90 -9.00
CA GLY A 213 -7.94 3.36 -8.98
C GLY A 213 -8.44 3.05 -7.57
N ASN A 214 -9.64 2.48 -7.51
CA ASN A 214 -10.34 2.25 -6.25
C ASN A 214 -9.90 0.92 -5.61
N LEU A 215 -9.84 0.91 -4.28
CA LEU A 215 -9.52 -0.27 -3.46
C LEU A 215 -10.53 -1.41 -3.65
N GLY A 216 -11.79 -1.07 -3.93
CA GLY A 216 -12.90 -2.04 -3.95
C GLY A 216 -13.36 -2.46 -2.55
N VAL A 217 -12.80 -1.82 -1.51
CA VAL A 217 -13.21 -1.90 -0.11
C VAL A 217 -13.41 -0.48 0.41
N ASP A 218 -14.45 -0.29 1.22
CA ASP A 218 -14.69 0.93 2.00
C ASP A 218 -13.81 0.85 3.26
N ALA A 219 -12.66 1.51 3.20
CA ALA A 219 -11.61 1.41 4.20
C ALA A 219 -11.89 2.38 5.37
N ALA A 220 -11.75 1.89 6.60
CA ALA A 220 -11.68 2.76 7.76
C ALA A 220 -10.41 3.64 7.71
N ALA A 221 -10.34 4.59 8.62
CA ALA A 221 -9.29 5.61 8.58
C ALA A 221 -7.85 5.09 8.71
N ASP A 222 -7.65 3.96 9.42
CA ASP A 222 -6.32 3.40 9.65
C ASP A 222 -5.94 2.43 8.52
N ALA A 223 -4.74 2.62 7.98
CA ALA A 223 -4.17 1.76 6.94
C ALA A 223 -2.67 1.60 7.15
N GLY A 224 -2.16 0.41 6.83
CA GLY A 224 -0.73 0.14 6.64
C GLY A 224 -0.45 -0.22 5.19
N PHE A 225 0.72 0.12 4.66
CA PHE A 225 1.06 -0.15 3.27
C PHE A 225 2.56 -0.34 3.09
N ASP A 226 2.95 -1.39 2.37
CA ASP A 226 4.34 -1.65 2.00
C ASP A 226 4.41 -2.39 0.66
N ILE A 227 5.50 -2.17 -0.08
CA ILE A 227 5.77 -2.75 -1.39
C ILE A 227 7.06 -3.58 -1.32
N PHE A 228 6.88 -4.89 -1.25
CA PHE A 228 7.99 -5.82 -1.37
C PHE A 228 8.56 -5.81 -2.79
N SER A 229 9.87 -5.90 -2.94
CA SER A 229 10.58 -5.98 -4.22
C SER A 229 11.37 -7.28 -4.31
N ASP A 230 11.06 -8.11 -5.30
CA ASP A 230 11.87 -9.29 -5.62
C ASP A 230 13.12 -8.83 -6.38
N LEU A 231 14.29 -9.32 -5.95
CA LEU A 231 15.57 -8.94 -6.53
C LEU A 231 16.17 -10.06 -7.38
N SER A 232 16.87 -9.66 -8.44
CA SER A 232 17.83 -10.52 -9.14
C SER A 232 19.12 -9.74 -9.37
N ASN A 233 20.25 -10.25 -8.89
CA ASN A 233 21.55 -9.58 -8.95
C ASN A 233 21.52 -8.19 -8.29
N GLY A 234 20.77 -8.06 -7.18
CA GLY A 234 20.61 -6.80 -6.43
C GLY A 234 19.74 -5.74 -7.10
N LYS A 235 18.97 -6.09 -8.15
CA LYS A 235 18.06 -5.20 -8.86
C LYS A 235 16.62 -5.71 -8.81
N THR A 236 15.66 -4.82 -8.59
CA THR A 236 14.23 -5.15 -8.60
C THR A 236 13.78 -5.69 -9.96
N VAL A 237 13.13 -6.85 -9.95
CA VAL A 237 12.55 -7.50 -11.14
C VAL A 237 11.03 -7.61 -11.07
N SER A 238 10.46 -7.64 -9.87
CA SER A 238 9.02 -7.56 -9.62
C SER A 238 8.74 -6.93 -8.26
N SER A 239 7.50 -6.51 -8.06
CA SER A 239 7.05 -5.96 -6.79
C SER A 239 5.68 -6.52 -6.41
N THR A 240 5.46 -6.71 -5.11
CA THR A 240 4.17 -7.13 -4.54
C THR A 240 3.78 -6.14 -3.46
N ALA A 241 2.65 -5.46 -3.63
CA ALA A 241 2.14 -4.49 -2.66
C ALA A 241 1.18 -5.16 -1.68
N PHE A 242 1.34 -4.82 -0.41
CA PHE A 242 0.50 -5.29 0.69
C PHE A 242 -0.12 -4.12 1.42
N ALA A 243 -1.40 -4.22 1.76
CA ALA A 243 -2.08 -3.24 2.58
C ALA A 243 -2.77 -3.90 3.77
N VAL A 244 -2.67 -3.29 4.93
CA VAL A 244 -3.54 -3.59 6.07
C VAL A 244 -4.68 -2.59 6.03
N LEU A 245 -5.90 -3.08 5.82
CA LEU A 245 -7.10 -2.24 5.75
C LEU A 245 -8.17 -2.81 6.68
N THR A 246 -9.02 -1.94 7.21
CA THR A 246 -10.21 -2.36 7.95
C THR A 246 -11.43 -2.04 7.10
N PRO A 247 -12.15 -3.04 6.55
CA PRO A 247 -13.41 -2.77 5.87
C PRO A 247 -14.45 -2.20 6.86
N ALA A 248 -15.38 -1.38 6.36
CA ALA A 248 -16.42 -0.72 7.17
C ALA A 248 -17.19 -1.65 8.15
N SER A 249 -17.26 -2.94 7.86
CA SER A 249 -17.84 -3.97 8.75
C SER A 249 -16.98 -5.23 8.80
N GLY A 250 -15.76 -5.11 9.32
CA GLY A 250 -14.90 -6.28 9.56
C GLY A 250 -13.72 -5.99 10.47
N TYR A 251 -12.84 -6.98 10.55
CA TYR A 251 -11.58 -6.89 11.28
C TYR A 251 -10.46 -6.37 10.36
N GLN A 252 -9.37 -5.88 10.95
CA GLN A 252 -8.15 -5.60 10.19
C GLN A 252 -7.78 -6.81 9.32
N THR A 253 -7.58 -6.56 8.04
CA THR A 253 -7.36 -7.59 7.03
C THR A 253 -6.15 -7.22 6.19
N LEU A 254 -5.32 -8.21 5.88
CA LEU A 254 -4.23 -8.07 4.92
C LEU A 254 -4.77 -8.26 3.51
N TYR A 255 -4.38 -7.37 2.61
CA TYR A 255 -4.69 -7.41 1.19
C TYR A 255 -3.40 -7.41 0.37
N THR A 256 -3.40 -8.07 -0.78
CA THR A 256 -2.52 -7.67 -1.89
C THR A 256 -3.20 -6.54 -2.66
N VAL A 257 -2.43 -5.57 -3.15
CA VAL A 257 -2.96 -4.42 -3.88
C VAL A 257 -2.32 -4.34 -5.26
N ASP A 258 -3.14 -4.19 -6.30
CA ASP A 258 -2.65 -3.81 -7.62
C ASP A 258 -2.42 -2.29 -7.67
N LEU A 259 -1.16 -1.88 -7.81
CA LEU A 259 -0.74 -0.47 -7.71
C LEU A 259 -1.37 0.42 -8.78
N LEU A 260 -1.68 -0.11 -9.96
CA LEU A 260 -2.10 0.68 -11.12
C LEU A 260 -3.62 0.69 -11.33
N THR A 261 -4.32 -0.28 -10.79
CA THR A 261 -5.80 -0.36 -10.82
C THR A 261 -6.43 -0.06 -9.47
N GLY A 262 -5.63 -0.06 -8.40
CA GLY A 262 -6.06 0.10 -7.01
C GLY A 262 -6.68 -1.16 -6.40
N ALA A 263 -6.94 -2.21 -7.18
CA ALA A 263 -7.74 -3.34 -6.71
C ALA A 263 -7.08 -4.09 -5.53
N ALA A 264 -7.77 -4.10 -4.38
CA ALA A 264 -7.36 -4.85 -3.20
C ALA A 264 -7.98 -6.26 -3.22
N SER A 265 -7.15 -7.29 -3.01
CA SER A 265 -7.57 -8.70 -2.92
C SER A 265 -7.25 -9.25 -1.53
N ILE A 266 -8.26 -9.82 -0.86
CA ILE A 266 -8.12 -10.34 0.51
C ILE A 266 -7.08 -11.46 0.53
N VAL A 267 -6.17 -11.39 1.51
CA VAL A 267 -5.27 -12.48 1.88
C VAL A 267 -5.75 -13.18 3.13
N GLY A 268 -6.01 -12.43 4.21
CA GLY A 268 -6.52 -13.00 5.46
C GLY A 268 -6.70 -11.96 6.56
N GLU A 269 -7.51 -12.29 7.56
CA GLU A 269 -7.84 -11.43 8.70
C GLU A 269 -6.81 -11.60 9.83
N PHE A 270 -6.44 -10.49 10.49
CA PHE A 270 -5.60 -10.54 11.68
C PHE A 270 -6.43 -10.88 12.93
N PRO A 271 -5.87 -11.61 13.90
CA PRO A 271 -6.55 -11.91 15.16
C PRO A 271 -6.49 -10.76 16.19
N LEU A 272 -5.96 -9.60 15.78
CA LEU A 272 -5.76 -8.40 16.59
C LEU A 272 -5.76 -7.16 15.69
N ASP A 273 -5.78 -5.97 16.31
CA ASP A 273 -5.66 -4.71 15.60
C ASP A 273 -4.24 -4.51 15.06
N VAL A 274 -4.12 -4.23 13.76
CA VAL A 274 -2.86 -3.93 13.08
C VAL A 274 -3.00 -2.62 12.31
N SER A 275 -2.23 -1.60 12.68
CA SER A 275 -2.34 -0.26 12.09
C SER A 275 -1.32 0.03 11.01
N ASP A 276 -0.23 -0.75 10.95
CA ASP A 276 0.84 -0.57 9.97
C ASP A 276 1.57 -1.89 9.67
N ILE A 277 2.31 -1.96 8.56
CA ILE A 277 3.04 -3.14 8.08
C ILE A 277 4.39 -2.77 7.49
N ALA A 278 5.40 -3.61 7.74
CA ALA A 278 6.67 -3.62 7.00
C ALA A 278 7.06 -5.08 6.67
N VAL A 279 7.32 -5.35 5.40
CA VAL A 279 7.77 -6.63 4.87
C VAL A 279 9.30 -6.64 4.88
N ALA A 280 9.89 -7.73 5.36
CA ALA A 280 11.34 -7.88 5.35
C ALA A 280 11.88 -7.79 3.92
N LEU A 281 12.99 -7.08 3.74
CA LEU A 281 13.62 -6.93 2.43
C LEU A 281 14.07 -8.27 1.84
N ASP A 282 14.04 -8.34 0.52
CA ASP A 282 14.73 -9.40 -0.20
C ASP A 282 16.24 -9.24 -0.02
N THR A 283 16.89 -10.30 0.46
CA THR A 283 18.34 -10.35 0.70
C THR A 283 19.04 -11.33 -0.24
N THR A 284 18.30 -11.90 -1.19
CA THR A 284 18.87 -12.74 -2.24
C THR A 284 19.50 -11.87 -3.32
N TYR A 285 20.83 -11.93 -3.42
CA TYR A 285 21.62 -11.29 -4.48
C TYR A 285 21.83 -12.26 -5.64
#